data_AF-A0A673MIS5-F1
#
_entry.id   AF-A0A673MIS5-F1
#
_cell.length_a   1.000
_cell.length_b   1.000
_cell.length_c   1.000
_cell.angle_alpha   90.00
_cell.angle_beta   90.00
_cell.angle_gamma   90.00
#
_symmetry.space_group_name_H-M   'P 1'
#
loop_
_entity.id
_entity.type
_entity.pdbx_description
1 polymer ?
#
loop_
_entity_poly.entity_id
_entity_poly.type
_entity_poly.pdbx_seq_one_letter_code
_entity_poly.pdbx_strand_id
1 'polypeptide(L)'
;MSCQYSLLFLFLCGFAALTVAVICKTELLEGASCTLKLPITNTDKSSEIKWAHTASNAVIERKNNKNKSNTPGLKMEDDGSLKFESVSLKNTGKYTYTVFNADGTQIDAGEKEIIVYATAPKPIVKIDCKGADVTLTCDIRDRTDLTVSWYKEDNIIQNEKNTKLLLTSAQIQENKLYSCSVSNPVSYHQSDSVTVSCKSFIYFTCFSFFNVLTLCYNYA
;
A
#
# COMPACT_ATOMS: atom_id res chain seq x y z
N MET A 1 -52.99 37.86 2.79
CA MET A 1 -52.72 37.67 4.23
C MET A 1 -52.03 36.32 4.35
N SER A 2 -50.70 36.28 4.16
CA SER A 2 -49.70 36.22 5.24
C SER A 2 -49.98 35.06 6.22
N CYS A 3 -49.15 34.04 6.34
CA CYS A 3 -47.76 34.16 6.73
C CYS A 3 -46.98 32.88 6.35
N GLN A 4 -45.76 33.11 5.88
CA GLN A 4 -44.78 32.13 5.44
C GLN A 4 -43.85 31.88 6.64
N TYR A 5 -43.83 30.67 7.20
CA TYR A 5 -42.80 30.26 8.17
C TYR A 5 -41.94 29.17 7.54
N SER A 6 -40.86 29.63 6.89
CA SER A 6 -39.73 28.79 6.53
C SER A 6 -38.91 28.57 7.81
N LEU A 7 -39.06 27.41 8.45
CA LEU A 7 -38.12 26.96 9.48
C LEU A 7 -36.88 26.39 8.78
N LEU A 8 -35.89 27.25 8.58
CA LEU A 8 -34.50 26.85 8.34
C LEU A 8 -33.93 26.28 9.65
N PHE A 9 -34.06 24.97 9.84
CA PHE A 9 -33.26 24.26 10.83
C PHE A 9 -31.83 24.13 10.29
N LEU A 10 -30.99 25.10 10.63
CA LEU A 10 -29.53 24.96 10.54
C LEU A 10 -29.11 23.89 11.54
N PHE A 11 -28.95 22.66 11.06
CA PHE A 11 -28.32 21.57 11.79
C PHE A 11 -26.82 21.89 11.90
N LEU A 12 -26.46 22.69 12.91
CA LEU A 12 -25.09 22.78 13.41
C LEU A 12 -24.76 21.46 14.10
N CYS A 13 -24.53 20.42 13.30
CA CYS A 13 -23.87 19.20 13.74
C CYS A 13 -22.38 19.53 13.95
N GLY A 14 -22.10 20.23 15.04
CA GLY A 14 -20.78 20.22 15.66
C GLY A 14 -20.54 18.80 16.18
N PHE A 15 -20.19 17.88 15.29
CA PHE A 15 -19.57 16.63 15.68
C PHE A 15 -18.22 17.01 16.29
N ALA A 16 -18.20 17.23 17.60
CA ALA A 16 -17.01 16.94 18.37
C ALA A 16 -16.74 15.45 18.12
N ALA A 17 -15.87 15.17 17.15
CA ALA A 17 -15.36 13.82 16.94
C ALA A 17 -14.65 13.45 18.24
N LEU A 18 -15.34 12.72 19.11
CA LEU A 18 -14.68 11.93 20.14
C LEU A 18 -13.68 11.07 19.39
N THR A 19 -12.41 11.41 19.49
CA THR A 19 -11.33 10.68 18.83
C THR A 19 -11.23 9.34 19.55
N VAL A 20 -12.05 8.37 19.14
CA VAL A 20 -11.88 6.99 19.57
C VAL A 20 -10.47 6.60 19.13
N ALA A 21 -9.62 6.19 20.08
CA ALA A 21 -8.27 5.78 19.78
C ALA A 21 -8.32 4.64 18.76
N VAL A 22 -7.80 4.88 17.56
CA VAL A 22 -7.77 3.88 16.49
C VAL A 22 -6.82 2.76 16.93
N ILE A 23 -7.34 1.55 17.11
CA ILE A 23 -6.53 0.40 17.50
C ILE A 23 -5.63 0.01 16.31
N CYS A 24 -4.34 -0.22 16.56
CA CYS A 24 -3.45 -0.69 15.51
C CYS A 24 -3.92 -2.05 14.97
N LYS A 25 -4.06 -2.12 13.65
CA LYS A 25 -4.03 -3.40 12.92
C LYS A 25 -2.59 -3.86 12.79
N THR A 26 -2.38 -5.14 12.46
CA THR A 26 -1.05 -5.68 12.17
C THR A 26 -0.39 -4.94 11.00
N GLU A 27 -1.16 -4.61 9.97
CA GLU A 27 -0.67 -3.94 8.76
C GLU A 27 -1.21 -2.51 8.69
N LEU A 28 -0.31 -1.55 8.47
CA LEU A 28 -0.60 -0.12 8.54
C LEU A 28 -0.04 0.60 7.32
N LEU A 29 -0.73 1.65 6.89
CA LEU A 29 -0.21 2.58 5.89
C LEU A 29 0.67 3.63 6.59
N GLU A 30 1.81 3.97 5.98
CA GLU A 30 2.66 5.08 6.43
C GLU A 30 1.83 6.37 6.60
N GLY A 31 2.12 7.10 7.68
CA GLY A 31 1.38 8.29 8.08
C GLY A 31 0.23 8.03 9.06
N ALA A 32 -0.27 6.79 9.17
CA ALA A 32 -1.42 6.46 10.02
C ALA A 32 -1.13 6.66 11.51
N SER A 33 -2.12 7.14 12.27
CA SER A 33 -2.11 7.11 13.73
C SER A 33 -2.79 5.84 14.23
N CYS A 34 -2.21 5.16 15.20
CA CYS A 34 -2.84 4.00 15.83
C CYS A 34 -2.32 3.75 17.25
N THR A 35 -3.02 2.90 18.00
CA THR A 35 -2.68 2.53 19.39
C THR A 35 -2.56 1.02 19.54
N LEU A 36 -1.38 0.55 19.97
CA LEU A 36 -1.17 -0.80 20.46
C LEU A 36 -1.72 -0.89 21.89
N LYS A 37 -2.90 -1.51 22.02
CA LYS A 37 -3.59 -1.61 23.31
C LYS A 37 -2.78 -2.42 24.31
N LEU A 38 -2.57 -1.91 25.53
CA LEU A 38 -2.08 -2.73 26.63
C LEU A 38 -3.23 -3.64 27.11
N PRO A 39 -3.01 -4.94 27.33
CA PRO A 39 -4.03 -5.78 27.95
C PRO A 39 -4.39 -5.26 29.35
N ILE A 40 -5.70 -5.20 29.66
CA ILE A 40 -6.23 -4.48 30.85
C ILE A 40 -6.00 -5.27 32.15
N THR A 41 -5.28 -6.39 32.11
CA THR A 41 -5.34 -7.39 33.18
C THR A 41 -4.85 -6.92 34.55
N ASN A 42 -4.08 -5.83 34.68
CA ASN A 42 -3.68 -5.26 35.98
C ASN A 42 -3.26 -3.77 35.95
N THR A 43 -3.76 -2.96 35.00
CA THR A 43 -3.29 -1.56 34.81
C THR A 43 -3.45 -0.70 36.07
N ASP A 44 -4.54 -0.90 36.82
CA ASP A 44 -4.84 -0.15 38.06
C ASP A 44 -3.83 -0.40 39.20
N LYS A 45 -3.02 -1.45 39.09
CA LYS A 45 -1.98 -1.83 40.07
C LYS A 45 -0.57 -1.51 39.58
N SER A 46 -0.43 -0.92 38.39
CA SER A 46 0.87 -0.63 37.80
C SER A 46 1.54 0.59 38.45
N SER A 47 2.82 0.47 38.76
CA SER A 47 3.69 1.59 39.14
C SER A 47 4.63 1.99 38.00
N GLU A 48 4.91 1.03 37.11
CA GLU A 48 5.81 1.16 35.98
C GLU A 48 5.28 0.38 34.77
N ILE A 49 5.28 1.03 33.61
CA ILE A 49 4.94 0.43 32.32
C ILE A 49 6.01 0.81 31.32
N LYS A 50 6.54 -0.17 30.60
CA LYS A 50 7.58 0.06 29.60
C LYS A 50 7.25 -0.65 28.30
N TRP A 51 7.30 0.09 27.20
CA TRP A 51 7.30 -0.43 25.84
C TRP A 51 8.67 -0.24 25.21
N ALA A 52 9.17 -1.27 24.52
CA ALA A 52 10.44 -1.23 23.82
C ALA A 52 10.33 -1.91 22.46
N HIS A 53 10.87 -1.27 21.42
CA HIS A 53 11.04 -1.90 20.12
C HIS A 53 12.20 -2.90 20.18
N THR A 54 11.96 -4.12 19.69
CA THR A 54 12.90 -5.24 19.83
C THR A 54 14.19 -5.08 19.03
N ALA A 55 14.14 -4.39 17.89
CA ALA A 55 15.27 -4.25 16.96
C ALA A 55 15.88 -2.84 16.91
N SER A 56 15.35 -1.88 17.67
CA SER A 56 15.87 -0.51 17.72
C SER A 56 15.96 -0.02 19.15
N ASN A 57 16.51 1.17 19.37
CA ASN A 57 16.59 1.77 20.69
C ASN A 57 15.29 2.46 21.13
N ALA A 58 14.20 2.35 20.37
CA ALA A 58 12.95 3.05 20.66
C ALA A 58 12.31 2.50 21.95
N VAL A 59 12.16 3.36 22.95
CA VAL A 59 11.61 3.02 24.26
C VAL A 59 10.75 4.16 24.78
N ILE A 60 9.60 3.79 25.36
CA ILE A 60 8.79 4.68 26.18
C ILE A 60 8.44 3.99 27.50
N GLU A 61 8.64 4.72 28.58
CA GLU A 61 8.49 4.23 29.94
C GLU A 61 7.69 5.23 30.75
N ARG A 62 6.72 4.72 31.51
CA ARG A 62 6.00 5.46 32.54
C ARG A 62 6.45 4.91 33.87
N LYS A 63 6.96 5.78 34.74
CA LYS A 63 7.32 5.46 36.11
C LYS A 63 6.88 6.58 37.02
N ASN A 64 6.19 6.27 38.13
CA ASN A 64 5.66 7.28 39.06
C ASN A 64 4.83 8.36 38.34
N ASN A 65 3.94 7.95 37.42
CA ASN A 65 3.09 8.82 36.60
C ASN A 65 3.83 9.82 35.67
N LYS A 66 5.14 9.65 35.47
CA LYS A 66 5.91 10.44 34.51
C LYS A 66 6.26 9.59 33.30
N ASN A 67 5.89 10.07 32.12
CA ASN A 67 6.24 9.45 30.85
C ASN A 67 7.60 9.97 30.37
N LYS A 68 8.50 9.06 30.00
CA LYS A 68 9.77 9.34 29.35
C LYS A 68 9.83 8.53 28.06
N SER A 69 9.94 9.23 26.93
CA SER A 69 10.15 8.62 25.61
C SER A 69 11.45 9.15 25.03
N ASN A 70 12.22 8.29 24.37
CA ASN A 70 13.38 8.70 23.57
C ASN A 70 13.05 8.79 22.06
N THR A 71 11.81 8.48 21.67
CA THR A 71 11.39 8.40 20.28
C THR A 71 10.26 9.40 20.03
N PRO A 72 10.48 10.42 19.18
CA PRO A 72 9.44 11.36 18.77
C PRO A 72 8.24 10.64 18.15
N GLY A 73 7.02 11.14 18.39
CA GLY A 73 5.79 10.57 17.83
C GLY A 73 5.25 9.32 18.55
N LEU A 74 5.98 8.78 19.53
CA LEU A 74 5.48 7.76 20.46
C LEU A 74 4.92 8.42 21.72
N LYS A 75 3.68 8.08 22.05
CA LYS A 75 2.99 8.51 23.27
C LYS A 75 2.46 7.30 24.03
N MET A 76 2.27 7.46 25.33
CA MET A 76 1.62 6.47 26.17
C MET A 76 0.27 7.02 26.63
N GLU A 77 -0.81 6.34 26.28
CA GLU A 77 -2.17 6.67 26.70
C GLU A 77 -2.36 6.42 28.19
N ASP A 78 -3.41 6.97 28.80
CA ASP A 78 -3.64 6.87 30.25
C ASP A 78 -3.71 5.41 30.73
N ASP A 79 -4.27 4.52 29.91
CA ASP A 79 -4.34 3.06 30.15
C ASP A 79 -3.00 2.31 29.95
N GLY A 80 -1.91 3.01 29.65
CA GLY A 80 -0.59 2.42 29.43
C GLY A 80 -0.35 1.90 28.00
N SER A 81 -1.33 2.04 27.11
CA SER A 81 -1.21 1.65 25.70
C SER A 81 -0.22 2.54 24.96
N LEU A 82 0.48 1.95 23.99
CA LEU A 82 1.42 2.67 23.13
C LEU A 82 0.70 3.28 21.94
N LYS A 83 0.71 4.60 21.81
CA LYS A 83 0.16 5.33 20.66
C LYS A 83 1.26 5.84 19.75
N PHE A 84 1.07 5.60 18.47
CA PHE A 84 1.80 6.22 17.38
C PHE A 84 0.98 7.41 16.88
N GLU A 85 1.55 8.62 16.93
CA GLU A 85 0.91 9.80 16.33
C GLU A 85 0.88 9.68 14.81
N SER A 86 1.96 9.18 14.22
CA SER A 86 2.08 8.89 12.81
C SER A 86 3.16 7.83 12.61
N VAL A 87 2.81 6.70 12.00
CA VAL A 87 3.75 5.61 11.74
C VAL A 87 4.59 5.86 10.50
N SER A 88 5.84 5.41 10.52
CA SER A 88 6.77 5.37 9.39
C SER A 88 7.27 3.96 9.16
N LEU A 89 7.93 3.71 8.02
CA LEU A 89 8.55 2.41 7.74
C LEU A 89 9.52 1.93 8.84
N LYS A 90 10.15 2.86 9.56
CA LYS A 90 11.08 2.56 10.68
C LYS A 90 10.37 2.04 11.93
N ASN A 91 9.05 2.21 12.03
CA ASN A 91 8.26 1.73 13.16
C ASN A 91 7.86 0.25 13.01
N THR A 92 8.08 -0.35 11.83
CA THR A 92 7.83 -1.78 11.58
C THR A 92 8.66 -2.65 12.52
N GLY A 93 8.00 -3.59 13.17
CA GLY A 93 8.61 -4.60 14.00
C GLY A 93 7.81 -4.91 15.25
N LYS A 94 8.47 -5.67 16.13
CA LYS A 94 7.92 -6.14 17.39
C LYS A 94 8.21 -5.16 18.52
N TYR A 95 7.20 -4.91 19.33
CA TYR A 95 7.24 -4.10 20.54
C TYR A 95 6.89 -4.98 21.73
N THR A 96 7.81 -5.08 22.68
CA THR A 96 7.57 -5.75 23.95
C THR A 96 7.05 -4.76 24.97
N TYR A 97 6.09 -5.19 25.79
CA TYR A 97 5.66 -4.45 26.97
C TYR A 97 5.99 -5.21 28.24
N THR A 98 6.29 -4.48 29.30
CA THR A 98 6.45 -5.00 30.67
C THR A 98 5.74 -4.07 31.65
N VAL A 99 5.10 -4.66 32.65
CA VAL A 99 4.34 -3.96 33.68
C VAL A 99 4.80 -4.44 35.05
N PHE A 100 5.15 -3.50 35.94
CA PHE A 100 5.56 -3.78 37.31
C PHE A 100 4.61 -3.12 38.31
N ASN A 101 4.42 -3.78 39.46
CA ASN A 101 3.71 -3.21 40.60
C ASN A 101 4.66 -2.33 41.46
N ALA A 102 4.13 -1.68 42.50
CA ALA A 102 4.91 -0.79 43.37
C ALA A 102 6.09 -1.49 44.08
N ASP A 103 5.96 -2.80 44.34
CA ASP A 103 6.99 -3.61 44.98
C ASP A 103 8.10 -4.06 44.01
N GLY A 104 8.00 -3.72 42.72
CA GLY A 104 8.94 -4.13 41.68
C GLY A 104 8.73 -5.54 41.15
N THR A 105 7.61 -6.19 41.46
CA THR A 105 7.22 -7.48 40.88
C THR A 105 6.63 -7.25 39.48
N GLN A 106 7.11 -8.01 38.49
CA GLN A 106 6.51 -8.01 37.16
C GLN A 106 5.14 -8.68 37.21
N ILE A 107 4.10 -7.95 36.81
CA ILE A 107 2.70 -8.40 36.86
C ILE A 107 2.10 -8.67 35.48
N ASP A 108 2.74 -8.18 34.41
CA ASP A 108 2.38 -8.51 33.04
C ASP A 108 3.57 -8.27 32.09
N ALA A 109 3.61 -9.03 30.99
CA ALA A 109 4.52 -8.82 29.89
C ALA A 109 4.01 -9.51 28.62
N GLY A 110 4.40 -8.98 27.47
CA GLY A 110 4.06 -9.58 26.20
C GLY A 110 4.65 -8.83 25.02
N GLU A 111 4.20 -9.19 23.82
CA GLU A 111 4.70 -8.66 22.57
C GLU A 111 3.54 -8.32 21.63
N LYS A 112 3.71 -7.26 20.84
CA LYS A 112 2.84 -6.92 19.71
C LYS A 112 3.68 -6.55 18.51
N GLU A 113 3.18 -6.83 17.31
CA GLU A 113 3.86 -6.55 16.06
C GLU A 113 3.03 -5.61 15.18
N ILE A 114 3.71 -4.66 14.53
CA ILE A 114 3.14 -3.84 13.47
C ILE A 114 4.04 -3.90 12.24
N ILE A 115 3.42 -3.84 11.06
CA ILE A 115 4.08 -3.79 9.76
C ILE A 115 3.55 -2.56 9.03
N VAL A 116 4.45 -1.64 8.71
CA VAL A 116 4.12 -0.39 8.03
C VAL A 116 4.52 -0.49 6.56
N TYR A 117 3.57 -0.20 5.67
CA TYR A 117 3.77 -0.15 4.23
C TYR A 117 3.68 1.28 3.72
N ALA A 118 4.56 1.64 2.80
CA ALA A 118 4.38 2.86 2.01
C ALA A 118 3.33 2.61 0.93
N THR A 119 2.54 3.63 0.61
CA THR A 119 1.51 3.57 -0.45
C THR A 119 2.09 3.06 -1.76
N ALA A 120 1.43 2.09 -2.37
CA ALA A 120 1.77 1.61 -3.70
C ALA A 120 1.67 2.77 -4.70
N PRO A 121 2.65 2.97 -5.60
CA PRO A 121 2.57 4.05 -6.58
C PRO A 121 1.48 3.73 -7.62
N LYS A 122 0.88 4.75 -8.24
CA LYS A 122 0.12 4.50 -9.48
C LYS A 122 1.09 3.98 -10.55
N PRO A 123 0.91 2.76 -11.08
CA PRO A 123 1.85 2.18 -12.02
C PRO A 123 1.62 2.74 -13.43
N ILE A 124 2.64 2.63 -14.27
CA ILE A 124 2.60 3.03 -15.67
C ILE A 124 3.02 1.84 -16.53
N VAL A 125 2.24 1.52 -17.56
CA VAL A 125 2.61 0.47 -18.53
C VAL A 125 3.52 1.08 -19.59
N LYS A 126 4.75 0.54 -19.69
CA LYS A 126 5.72 0.86 -20.74
C LYS A 126 5.68 -0.22 -21.81
N ILE A 127 5.80 0.17 -23.07
CA ILE A 127 5.76 -0.74 -24.23
C ILE A 127 7.14 -0.75 -24.88
N ASP A 128 7.72 -1.94 -25.05
CA ASP A 128 8.97 -2.17 -25.79
C ASP A 128 8.69 -3.11 -26.97
N CYS A 129 8.95 -2.62 -28.19
CA CYS A 129 8.74 -3.35 -29.43
C CYS A 129 10.10 -3.78 -30.01
N LYS A 130 10.41 -5.08 -29.99
CA LYS A 130 11.66 -5.64 -30.51
C LYS A 130 11.37 -6.67 -31.60
N GLY A 131 11.36 -6.21 -32.85
CA GLY A 131 11.02 -7.05 -33.99
C GLY A 131 9.56 -7.50 -33.92
N ALA A 132 9.33 -8.82 -33.83
CA ALA A 132 8.00 -9.41 -33.65
C ALA A 132 7.58 -9.52 -32.17
N ASP A 133 8.54 -9.40 -31.25
CA ASP A 133 8.28 -9.56 -29.82
C ASP A 133 7.91 -8.22 -29.18
N VAL A 134 6.86 -8.23 -28.37
CA VAL A 134 6.44 -7.07 -27.60
C VAL A 134 6.47 -7.39 -26.12
N THR A 135 7.13 -6.53 -25.36
CA THR A 135 7.16 -6.61 -23.90
C THR A 135 6.44 -5.40 -23.31
N LEU A 136 5.41 -5.65 -22.53
CA LEU A 136 4.83 -4.67 -21.63
C LEU A 136 5.57 -4.73 -20.29
N THR A 137 5.92 -3.58 -19.73
CA THR A 137 6.55 -3.48 -18.42
C THR A 137 5.69 -2.60 -17.52
N CYS A 138 5.25 -3.14 -16.38
CA CYS A 138 4.58 -2.40 -15.33
C CYS A 138 5.65 -1.69 -14.48
N ASP A 139 5.70 -0.36 -14.56
CA ASP A 139 6.66 0.43 -13.79
C ASP A 139 6.24 0.53 -12.32
N ILE A 140 7.00 -0.13 -11.47
CA ILE A 140 6.78 -0.20 -10.02
C ILE A 140 7.82 0.61 -9.23
N ARG A 141 8.63 1.46 -9.89
CA ARG A 141 9.69 2.26 -9.25
C ARG A 141 10.66 1.44 -8.39
N ASP A 142 11.05 0.26 -8.90
CA ASP A 142 11.99 -0.67 -8.26
C ASP A 142 11.57 -1.18 -6.86
N ARG A 143 10.27 -1.10 -6.52
CA ARG A 143 9.71 -1.61 -5.27
C ARG A 143 9.62 -3.14 -5.28
N THR A 144 10.21 -3.82 -4.32
CA THR A 144 10.21 -5.31 -4.23
C THR A 144 9.09 -5.87 -3.34
N ASP A 145 8.43 -5.01 -2.57
CA ASP A 145 7.35 -5.34 -1.64
C ASP A 145 5.96 -5.39 -2.29
N LEU A 146 5.86 -5.10 -3.59
CA LEU A 146 4.59 -5.04 -4.32
C LEU A 146 4.29 -6.35 -5.07
N THR A 147 3.00 -6.67 -5.14
CA THR A 147 2.44 -7.65 -6.06
C THR A 147 2.01 -6.95 -7.34
N VAL A 148 2.23 -7.59 -8.50
CA VAL A 148 1.82 -7.07 -9.82
C VAL A 148 0.76 -7.99 -10.41
N SER A 149 -0.26 -7.42 -11.03
CA SER A 149 -1.25 -8.19 -11.81
C SER A 149 -1.46 -7.54 -13.16
N TRP A 150 -1.50 -8.35 -14.21
CA TRP A 150 -1.79 -7.90 -15.57
C TRP A 150 -3.23 -8.20 -15.95
N TYR A 151 -3.83 -7.25 -16.67
CA TYR A 151 -5.20 -7.30 -17.13
C TYR A 151 -5.24 -7.15 -18.65
N LYS A 152 -6.16 -7.90 -19.28
CA LYS A 152 -6.58 -7.77 -20.67
C LYS A 152 -8.09 -7.61 -20.70
N GLU A 153 -8.58 -6.46 -21.17
CA GLU A 153 -10.02 -6.12 -21.12
C GLU A 153 -10.63 -6.39 -19.74
N ASP A 154 -9.98 -5.89 -18.69
CA ASP A 154 -10.35 -6.03 -17.28
C ASP A 154 -10.29 -7.45 -16.70
N ASN A 155 -9.94 -8.46 -17.50
CA ASN A 155 -9.71 -9.82 -17.03
C ASN A 155 -8.24 -10.01 -16.62
N ILE A 156 -8.02 -10.59 -15.45
CA ILE A 156 -6.67 -10.93 -14.99
C ILE A 156 -6.10 -12.04 -15.87
N ILE A 157 -4.95 -11.79 -16.48
CA ILE A 157 -4.23 -12.76 -17.33
C ILE A 157 -2.93 -13.26 -16.68
N GLN A 158 -2.40 -12.52 -15.71
CA GLN A 158 -1.24 -12.92 -14.91
C GLN A 158 -1.34 -12.25 -13.54
N ASN A 159 -1.08 -13.00 -12.47
CA ASN A 159 -1.11 -12.52 -11.09
C ASN A 159 0.14 -13.02 -10.37
N GLU A 160 1.24 -12.31 -10.55
CA GLU A 160 2.58 -12.70 -10.10
C GLU A 160 3.45 -11.46 -9.88
N LYS A 161 4.53 -11.55 -9.10
CA LYS A 161 5.51 -10.44 -8.98
C LYS A 161 6.26 -10.08 -10.27
N ASN A 162 5.88 -10.65 -11.40
CA ASN A 162 6.52 -10.38 -12.68
C ASN A 162 6.04 -9.03 -13.24
N THR A 163 6.96 -8.07 -13.29
CA THR A 163 6.72 -6.75 -13.85
C THR A 163 6.60 -6.74 -15.36
N LYS A 164 6.86 -7.85 -16.04
CA LYS A 164 6.88 -7.94 -17.51
C LYS A 164 5.82 -8.91 -18.01
N LEU A 165 5.12 -8.49 -19.06
CA LEU A 165 4.20 -9.31 -19.83
C LEU A 165 4.68 -9.37 -21.28
N LEU A 166 4.95 -10.58 -21.76
CA LEU A 166 5.33 -10.84 -23.14
C LEU A 166 4.06 -11.10 -23.96
N LEU A 167 3.91 -10.39 -25.09
CA LEU A 167 2.79 -10.56 -26.01
C LEU A 167 3.25 -11.19 -27.31
N THR A 168 2.46 -12.15 -27.78
CA THR A 168 2.63 -12.78 -29.09
C THR A 168 2.07 -11.92 -30.21
N SER A 169 2.53 -12.15 -31.45
CA SER A 169 1.99 -11.49 -32.65
C SER A 169 0.47 -11.60 -32.78
N ALA A 170 -0.11 -12.75 -32.40
CA ALA A 170 -1.56 -12.95 -32.43
C ALA A 170 -2.27 -12.03 -31.44
N GLN A 171 -1.78 -11.93 -30.20
CA GLN A 171 -2.37 -11.08 -29.15
C GLN A 171 -2.31 -9.58 -29.50
N ILE A 172 -1.25 -9.16 -30.19
CA ILE A 172 -1.11 -7.77 -30.65
C ILE A 172 -2.16 -7.43 -31.71
N GLN A 173 -2.44 -8.36 -32.63
CA GLN A 173 -3.43 -8.17 -33.70
C GLN A 173 -4.87 -8.06 -33.18
N GLU A 174 -5.15 -8.58 -31.98
CA GLU A 174 -6.46 -8.44 -31.35
C GLU A 174 -6.78 -6.99 -30.93
N ASN A 175 -5.78 -6.09 -30.90
CA ASN A 175 -5.93 -4.67 -30.53
C ASN A 175 -6.66 -4.43 -29.20
N LYS A 176 -6.31 -5.24 -28.19
CA LYS A 176 -6.93 -5.22 -26.87
C LYS A 176 -6.29 -4.20 -25.94
N LEU A 177 -7.05 -3.81 -24.92
CA LEU A 177 -6.59 -2.95 -23.83
C LEU A 177 -5.88 -3.78 -22.77
N TYR A 178 -4.68 -3.32 -22.40
CA TYR A 178 -3.88 -3.89 -21.33
C TYR A 178 -3.68 -2.88 -20.21
N SER A 179 -3.76 -3.33 -18.97
CA SER A 179 -3.39 -2.54 -17.80
C SER A 179 -2.66 -3.42 -16.79
N CYS A 180 -1.95 -2.79 -15.85
CA CYS A 180 -1.38 -3.49 -14.71
C CYS A 180 -1.84 -2.86 -13.40
N SER A 181 -1.98 -3.67 -12.36
CA SER A 181 -2.16 -3.20 -10.99
C SER A 181 -0.96 -3.55 -10.14
N VAL A 182 -0.74 -2.72 -9.12
CA VAL A 182 0.26 -2.92 -8.08
C VAL A 182 -0.40 -2.82 -6.72
N SER A 183 0.00 -3.70 -5.81
CA SER A 183 -0.59 -3.73 -4.48
C SER A 183 0.38 -4.20 -3.41
N ASN A 184 0.10 -3.76 -2.18
CA ASN A 184 0.57 -4.36 -0.94
C ASN A 184 -0.67 -4.57 -0.03
N PRO A 185 -0.53 -5.16 1.17
CA PRO A 185 -1.70 -5.52 1.98
C PRO A 185 -2.64 -4.35 2.35
N VAL A 186 -2.18 -3.10 2.28
CA VAL A 186 -2.93 -1.91 2.69
C VAL A 186 -3.19 -0.90 1.57
N SER A 187 -2.67 -1.12 0.36
CA SER A 187 -2.84 -0.18 -0.76
C SER A 187 -2.85 -0.88 -2.11
N TYR A 188 -3.60 -0.31 -3.04
CA TYR A 188 -3.82 -0.83 -4.39
C TYR A 188 -3.91 0.33 -5.38
N HIS A 189 -3.23 0.22 -6.51
CA HIS A 189 -3.40 1.13 -7.63
C HIS A 189 -3.34 0.38 -8.95
N GLN A 190 -4.10 0.86 -9.93
CA GLN A 190 -4.11 0.35 -11.29
C GLN A 190 -3.67 1.43 -12.27
N SER A 191 -2.95 1.02 -13.32
CA SER A 191 -2.52 1.89 -14.40
C SER A 191 -3.72 2.31 -15.25
N ASP A 192 -3.50 3.34 -16.06
CA ASP A 192 -4.38 3.57 -17.21
C ASP A 192 -4.20 2.42 -18.22
N SER A 193 -5.26 2.13 -18.98
CA SER A 193 -5.22 1.07 -20.00
C SER A 193 -4.52 1.57 -21.26
N VAL A 194 -3.73 0.70 -21.90
CA VAL A 194 -2.99 0.99 -23.12
C VAL A 194 -3.34 0.00 -24.22
N THR A 195 -3.36 0.46 -25.47
CA THR A 195 -3.34 -0.42 -26.65
C THR A 195 -1.92 -0.57 -27.15
N VAL A 196 -1.61 -1.76 -27.67
CA VAL A 196 -0.28 -2.04 -28.20
C VAL A 196 -0.25 -1.72 -29.69
N SER A 197 0.55 -0.74 -30.07
CA SER A 197 0.84 -0.45 -31.47
C SER A 197 2.35 -0.41 -31.69
N CYS A 198 2.89 -1.48 -32.25
CA CYS A 198 4.27 -1.51 -32.70
C CYS A 198 4.31 -1.16 -34.18
N LYS A 199 5.20 -0.24 -34.58
CA LYS A 199 5.50 -0.03 -35.99
C LYS A 199 6.12 -1.31 -36.50
N SER A 200 5.33 -2.12 -37.20
CA SER A 200 5.84 -3.27 -37.92
C SER A 200 6.97 -2.78 -38.83
N PHE A 201 8.16 -3.37 -38.70
CA PHE A 201 9.12 -3.29 -39.79
C PHE A 201 8.51 -4.11 -40.92
N ILE A 202 7.83 -3.43 -41.84
CA ILE A 202 7.32 -3.99 -43.09
C ILE A 202 8.55 -4.41 -43.90
N TYR A 203 9.13 -5.57 -43.58
CA TYR A 203 9.95 -6.29 -44.54
C TYR A 203 8.97 -6.98 -45.47
N PHE A 204 8.72 -6.34 -46.61
CA PHE A 204 8.14 -6.98 -47.78
C PHE A 204 8.93 -8.26 -48.07
N THR A 205 8.34 -9.42 -47.81
CA THR A 205 8.78 -10.66 -48.46
C THR A 205 7.90 -10.85 -49.70
N CYS A 206 8.38 -10.32 -50.83
CA CYS A 206 7.79 -10.56 -52.14
C CYS A 206 8.20 -11.97 -52.63
N PHE A 207 7.24 -12.91 -52.63
CA PHE A 207 7.06 -14.16 -53.40
C PHE A 207 8.19 -15.22 -53.42
N SER A 208 7.94 -16.53 -53.54
CA SER A 208 7.06 -17.20 -54.52
C SER A 208 6.76 -18.66 -54.17
N PHE A 209 5.54 -19.15 -54.42
CA PHE A 209 5.27 -20.39 -55.16
C PHE A 209 3.79 -20.42 -55.57
N PHE A 210 3.43 -19.69 -56.62
CA PHE A 210 2.60 -20.18 -57.71
C PHE A 210 2.81 -19.22 -58.90
N ASN A 211 2.96 -19.83 -60.08
CA ASN A 211 3.38 -19.19 -61.32
C ASN A 211 2.56 -17.95 -61.72
N VAL A 212 3.23 -17.11 -62.53
CA VAL A 212 2.75 -16.06 -63.45
C VAL A 212 2.98 -14.62 -62.96
N LEU A 213 3.79 -13.92 -63.77
CA LEU A 213 4.15 -12.50 -63.83
C LEU A 213 3.19 -11.55 -63.08
N THR A 214 3.73 -10.60 -62.30
CA THR A 214 3.43 -9.16 -62.46
C THR A 214 4.53 -8.31 -61.79
N LEU A 215 4.97 -7.27 -62.49
CA LEU A 215 6.00 -6.29 -62.14
C LEU A 215 5.66 -5.51 -60.85
N CYS A 216 6.60 -5.41 -59.90
CA CYS A 216 6.55 -4.36 -58.87
C CYS A 216 7.34 -3.13 -59.35
N TYR A 217 6.65 -2.00 -59.49
CA TYR A 217 7.26 -0.70 -59.81
C TYR A 217 7.76 0.00 -58.55
N ASN A 218 8.92 0.65 -58.65
CA ASN A 218 9.45 1.62 -57.67
C ASN A 218 8.94 3.03 -58.01
N TYR A 219 8.60 3.83 -57.00
CA TYR A 219 8.70 5.29 -57.07
C TYR A 219 9.65 5.78 -55.98
N ALA A 220 10.53 6.70 -56.40
CA ALA A 220 11.68 7.23 -55.67
C ALA A 220 11.31 8.02 -54.42
#